data_AF-A0AAU9ZDF1-F1
#
_entry.id   AF-A0AAU9ZDF1-F1
#
_cell.length_a   1.000
_cell.length_b   1.000
_cell.length_c   1.000
_cell.angle_alpha   90.00
_cell.angle_beta   90.00
_cell.angle_gamma   90.00
#
_symmetry.space_group_name_H-M   'P 1'
#
loop_
_entity.id
_entity.type
_entity.pdbx_description
1 polymer ?
#
loop_
_entity_poly.entity_id
_entity_poly.type
_entity_poly.pdbx_seq_one_letter_code
_entity_poly.pdbx_strand_id
1 'polypeptide(L)'
;MDSSAPNPADDTSMDAFLDKFQSQPYRGGFREDQWEEEFDKIPLFMKKAPSEIDPKEFPDLACLQSIIFDDERSPEEQAKTYKDEGNDYFKEKDYQKAVVSYSEGLKKKCVDPDLNAVLYTNRAAAQYYLGNFRSALNDVLAARKLKPGHLKAIVRGAMCHLELKHFAEAVNWCDEGLQIDAKEKKLLEVRAKADKLKRMEERDLRKAKLKEKKEQSQNEALLQAVKVYFEDEDRAELYQVSPWSTLLQVLQHPRFSVKALTPAFLVCVGSSPFCKNYLQGKRVHR
;
A
#
# COMPACT_ATOMS: atom_id res chain seq x y z
N MET A 1 -47.84 -19.57 -23.35
CA MET A 1 -48.95 -20.29 -22.70
C MET A 1 -48.29 -21.41 -21.92
N ASP A 2 -48.15 -21.38 -20.61
CA ASP A 2 -48.95 -20.68 -19.62
C ASP A 2 -48.07 -20.34 -18.41
N SER A 3 -48.38 -19.22 -17.80
CA SER A 3 -47.77 -18.65 -16.62
C SER A 3 -48.47 -19.16 -15.38
N SER A 4 -47.73 -19.68 -14.40
CA SER A 4 -48.20 -19.62 -13.02
C SER A 4 -47.00 -19.53 -12.08
N ALA A 5 -46.63 -18.29 -11.77
CA ALA A 5 -45.98 -18.02 -10.50
C ALA A 5 -46.91 -18.53 -9.39
N PRO A 6 -46.41 -19.30 -8.40
CA PRO A 6 -47.27 -19.84 -7.36
C PRO A 6 -47.87 -18.69 -6.54
N ASN A 7 -49.20 -18.76 -6.39
CA ASN A 7 -50.03 -17.80 -5.67
C ASN A 7 -49.55 -17.68 -4.21
N PRO A 8 -49.41 -16.46 -3.64
CA PRO A 8 -48.89 -16.26 -2.29
C PRO A 8 -49.95 -16.50 -1.17
N ALA A 9 -50.98 -17.30 -1.45
CA ALA A 9 -52.11 -17.55 -0.55
C ALA A 9 -52.46 -19.05 -0.41
N ASP A 10 -51.50 -19.93 -0.69
CA ASP A 10 -51.61 -21.34 -0.31
C ASP A 10 -50.95 -21.53 1.06
N ASP A 11 -51.74 -21.73 2.12
CA ASP A 11 -51.26 -22.12 3.46
C ASP A 11 -50.29 -23.31 3.38
N THR A 12 -50.48 -24.19 2.40
CA THR A 12 -49.63 -25.35 2.10
C THR A 12 -48.17 -24.98 1.75
N SER A 13 -47.93 -23.79 1.21
CA SER A 13 -46.58 -23.31 0.86
C SER A 13 -45.79 -22.88 2.11
N MET A 14 -46.48 -22.24 3.06
CA MET A 14 -45.89 -21.85 4.33
C MET A 14 -45.59 -23.09 5.18
N ASP A 15 -46.50 -24.07 5.19
CA ASP A 15 -46.31 -25.36 5.87
C ASP A 15 -45.11 -26.13 5.29
N ALA A 16 -44.97 -26.19 3.96
CA ALA A 16 -43.83 -26.83 3.31
C ALA A 16 -42.49 -26.11 3.56
N PHE A 17 -42.52 -24.79 3.79
CA PHE A 17 -41.34 -24.01 4.16
C PHE A 17 -40.96 -24.21 5.63
N LEU A 18 -41.94 -24.24 6.53
CA LEU A 18 -41.75 -24.52 7.96
C LEU A 18 -41.33 -25.98 8.20
N ASP A 19 -41.75 -26.91 7.34
CA ASP A 19 -41.34 -28.32 7.42
C ASP A 19 -39.83 -28.52 7.22
N LYS A 20 -39.18 -27.62 6.49
CA LYS A 20 -37.70 -27.60 6.36
C LYS A 20 -36.99 -27.15 7.64
N PHE A 21 -37.71 -26.51 8.55
CA PHE A 21 -37.25 -26.11 9.88
C PHE A 21 -37.88 -26.96 10.99
N GLN A 22 -38.47 -28.12 10.67
CA GLN A 22 -38.84 -29.11 11.69
C GLN A 22 -37.62 -29.32 12.57
N SER A 23 -37.72 -28.84 13.81
CA SER A 23 -36.65 -28.91 14.79
C SER A 23 -36.27 -30.38 14.90
N GLN A 24 -35.05 -30.73 14.45
CA GLN A 24 -34.50 -32.00 14.90
C GLN A 24 -34.59 -31.97 16.43
N PRO A 25 -35.18 -32.97 17.09
CA PRO A 25 -35.24 -32.99 18.54
C PRO A 25 -33.80 -32.79 19.02
N TYR A 26 -33.58 -31.82 19.91
CA TYR A 26 -32.26 -31.50 20.44
C TYR A 26 -31.58 -32.80 20.90
N ARG A 27 -30.65 -33.31 20.09
CA ARG A 27 -29.95 -34.57 20.34
C ARG A 27 -28.56 -34.26 20.87
N GLY A 28 -28.20 -34.91 21.98
CA GLY A 28 -26.96 -34.63 22.71
C GLY A 28 -27.11 -33.57 23.81
N GLY A 29 -28.34 -33.22 24.18
CA GLY A 29 -28.60 -32.46 25.38
C GLY A 29 -28.36 -33.24 26.66
N PHE A 30 -28.17 -32.51 27.77
CA PHE A 30 -28.05 -33.12 29.09
C PHE A 30 -29.26 -33.98 29.39
N ARG A 31 -29.03 -35.19 29.90
CA ARG A 31 -30.14 -36.06 30.30
C ARG A 31 -30.68 -35.60 31.65
N GLU A 32 -31.99 -35.41 31.76
CA GLU A 32 -32.64 -34.90 32.99
C GLU A 32 -32.36 -35.75 34.24
N ASP A 33 -32.01 -37.02 34.10
CA ASP A 33 -31.65 -37.92 35.19
C ASP A 33 -30.17 -37.83 35.62
N GLN A 34 -29.29 -37.33 34.76
CA GLN A 34 -27.82 -37.29 34.98
C GLN A 34 -27.20 -35.92 34.73
N TRP A 35 -28.02 -34.89 34.58
CA TRP A 35 -27.57 -33.54 34.22
C TRP A 35 -26.58 -32.97 35.24
N GLU A 36 -26.77 -33.24 36.54
CA GLU A 36 -25.83 -32.79 37.57
C GLU A 36 -24.44 -33.40 37.39
N GLU A 37 -24.34 -34.69 37.05
CA GLU A 37 -23.06 -35.38 36.86
C GLU A 37 -22.38 -34.93 35.56
N GLU A 38 -23.16 -34.63 34.52
CA GLU A 38 -22.64 -34.11 33.27
C GLU A 38 -22.20 -32.65 33.40
N PHE A 39 -22.89 -31.83 34.20
CA PHE A 39 -22.47 -30.47 34.55
C PHE A 39 -21.22 -30.46 35.43
N ASP A 40 -21.09 -31.39 36.38
CA ASP A 40 -19.93 -31.46 37.26
C ASP A 40 -18.63 -31.79 36.49
N LYS A 41 -18.73 -32.35 35.29
CA LYS A 41 -17.58 -32.58 34.38
C LYS A 41 -17.14 -31.32 33.63
N ILE A 42 -18.01 -30.31 33.54
CA ILE A 42 -17.71 -29.07 32.82
C ILE A 42 -16.96 -28.14 33.79
N PRO A 43 -15.74 -27.68 33.45
CA PRO A 43 -14.92 -26.89 34.35
C PRO A 43 -15.62 -25.67 34.98
N LEU A 44 -16.56 -25.05 34.24
CA LEU A 44 -17.30 -23.87 34.70
C LEU A 44 -18.33 -24.19 35.81
N PHE A 45 -18.84 -25.43 35.86
CA PHE A 45 -19.92 -25.84 36.76
C PHE A 45 -19.50 -26.91 37.78
N MET A 46 -18.25 -27.32 37.74
CA MET A 46 -17.67 -28.30 38.65
C MET A 46 -17.72 -27.81 40.10
N LYS A 47 -18.28 -28.62 40.99
CA LYS A 47 -18.40 -28.32 42.42
C LYS A 47 -17.04 -28.41 43.14
N LYS A 48 -16.13 -29.25 42.65
CA LYS A 48 -14.78 -29.46 43.21
C LYS A 48 -13.76 -29.77 42.11
N ALA A 49 -12.74 -28.94 41.99
CA ALA A 49 -11.64 -29.20 41.07
C ALA A 49 -10.77 -30.39 41.55
N PRO A 50 -10.26 -31.25 40.64
CA PRO A 50 -9.27 -32.27 40.97
C PRO A 50 -7.99 -31.65 41.55
N SER A 51 -7.31 -32.35 42.45
CA SER A 51 -6.05 -31.87 43.03
C SER A 51 -4.87 -31.90 42.05
N GLU A 52 -4.90 -32.84 41.09
CA GLU A 52 -3.96 -32.92 39.97
C GLU A 52 -4.78 -33.07 38.68
N ILE A 53 -4.45 -32.28 37.65
CA ILE A 53 -5.17 -32.27 36.38
C ILE A 53 -4.34 -33.07 35.37
N ASP A 54 -4.81 -34.27 34.99
CA ASP A 54 -4.24 -35.03 33.87
C ASP A 54 -4.78 -34.48 32.53
N PRO A 55 -3.93 -33.98 31.62
CA PRO A 55 -4.35 -33.47 30.31
C PRO A 55 -5.09 -34.49 29.44
N LYS A 56 -4.91 -35.80 29.68
CA LYS A 56 -5.62 -36.85 28.92
C LYS A 56 -7.04 -37.10 29.43
N GLU A 57 -7.27 -36.95 30.73
CA GLU A 57 -8.58 -37.17 31.35
C GLU A 57 -9.43 -35.89 31.36
N PHE A 58 -8.79 -34.73 31.57
CA PHE A 58 -9.48 -33.43 31.70
C PHE A 58 -8.85 -32.36 30.79
N PRO A 59 -8.98 -32.48 29.45
CA PRO A 59 -8.35 -31.57 28.51
C PRO A 59 -8.81 -30.11 28.68
N ASP A 60 -10.08 -29.89 29.01
CA ASP A 60 -10.63 -28.53 29.18
C ASP A 60 -10.11 -27.84 30.44
N LEU A 61 -9.97 -28.59 31.54
CA LEU A 61 -9.36 -28.11 32.79
C LEU A 61 -7.86 -27.84 32.61
N ALA A 62 -7.15 -28.71 31.88
CA ALA A 62 -5.74 -28.49 31.57
C ALA A 62 -5.54 -27.23 30.70
N CYS A 63 -6.45 -26.98 29.74
CA CYS A 63 -6.46 -25.76 28.94
C CYS A 63 -6.69 -24.53 29.82
N LEU A 64 -7.71 -24.52 30.67
CA LEU A 64 -7.99 -23.42 31.59
C LEU A 64 -6.84 -23.18 32.57
N GLN A 65 -6.25 -24.26 33.11
CA GLN A 65 -5.07 -24.19 33.95
C GLN A 65 -3.91 -23.51 33.21
N SER A 66 -3.67 -23.89 31.96
CA SER A 66 -2.61 -23.26 31.15
C SER A 66 -2.84 -21.77 30.92
N ILE A 67 -4.09 -21.34 30.76
CA ILE A 67 -4.48 -19.93 30.59
C ILE A 67 -4.29 -19.15 31.90
N ILE A 68 -4.70 -19.74 33.03
CA ILE A 68 -4.60 -19.10 34.36
C ILE A 68 -3.14 -18.91 34.77
N PHE A 69 -2.28 -19.89 34.50
CA PHE A 69 -0.86 -19.83 34.84
C PHE A 69 0.01 -19.21 33.73
N ASP A 70 -0.57 -18.70 32.64
CA ASP A 70 0.20 -18.07 31.56
C ASP A 70 0.91 -16.78 32.03
N ASP A 71 0.29 -16.04 32.94
CA ASP A 71 0.88 -14.83 33.56
C ASP A 71 2.01 -15.13 34.55
N GLU A 72 2.08 -16.38 35.07
CA GLU A 72 3.19 -16.83 35.95
C GLU A 72 4.42 -17.30 35.17
N ARG A 73 4.30 -17.55 33.85
CA ARG A 73 5.42 -17.95 33.01
C ARG A 73 6.37 -16.79 32.75
N SER A 74 7.65 -17.11 32.47
CA SER A 74 8.63 -16.07 32.12
C SER A 74 8.20 -15.31 30.86
N PRO A 75 8.47 -14.00 30.73
CA PRO A 75 8.17 -13.24 29.52
C PRO A 75 8.71 -13.86 28.23
N GLU A 76 9.85 -14.56 28.30
CA GLU A 76 10.46 -15.31 27.21
C GLU A 76 9.62 -16.51 26.78
N GLU A 77 9.02 -17.24 27.72
CA GLU A 77 8.16 -18.39 27.44
C GLU A 77 6.85 -17.94 26.84
N GLN A 78 6.22 -16.89 27.40
CA GLN A 78 5.03 -16.28 26.83
C GLN A 78 5.30 -15.80 25.40
N ALA A 79 6.41 -15.10 25.15
CA ALA A 79 6.80 -14.66 23.82
C ALA A 79 7.04 -15.83 22.85
N LYS A 80 7.57 -16.97 23.33
CA LYS A 80 7.71 -18.20 22.52
C LYS A 80 6.36 -18.80 22.17
N THR A 81 5.42 -18.87 23.10
CA THR A 81 4.06 -19.37 22.84
C THR A 81 3.39 -18.54 21.75
N TYR A 82 3.39 -17.21 21.86
CA TYR A 82 2.84 -16.34 20.82
C TYR A 82 3.57 -16.45 19.48
N LYS A 83 4.88 -16.68 19.50
CA LYS A 83 5.67 -16.94 18.28
C LYS A 83 5.20 -18.24 17.61
N ASP A 84 4.91 -19.28 18.38
CA ASP A 84 4.45 -20.56 17.84
C ASP A 84 2.99 -20.51 17.35
N GLU A 85 2.09 -19.86 18.10
CA GLU A 85 0.73 -19.56 17.64
C GLU A 85 0.72 -18.74 16.33
N GLY A 86 1.55 -17.70 16.27
CA GLY A 86 1.69 -16.89 15.06
C GLY A 86 2.23 -17.70 13.88
N ASN A 87 3.10 -18.69 14.13
CA ASN A 87 3.60 -19.59 13.08
C ASN A 87 2.48 -20.51 12.57
N ASP A 88 1.59 -20.97 13.44
CA ASP A 88 0.48 -21.83 13.05
C ASP A 88 -0.55 -21.05 12.23
N TYR A 89 -0.95 -19.84 12.65
CA TYR A 89 -1.78 -18.96 11.81
C TYR A 89 -1.10 -18.63 10.47
N PHE A 90 0.21 -18.47 10.46
CA PHE A 90 0.95 -18.22 9.22
C PHE A 90 0.91 -19.43 8.27
N LYS A 91 0.98 -20.67 8.78
CA LYS A 91 0.81 -21.90 7.97
C LYS A 91 -0.61 -22.00 7.41
N GLU A 92 -1.61 -21.60 8.20
CA GLU A 92 -3.02 -21.52 7.78
C GLU A 92 -3.30 -20.37 6.79
N LYS A 93 -2.30 -19.52 6.51
CA LYS A 93 -2.41 -18.30 5.69
C LYS A 93 -3.34 -17.24 6.28
N ASP A 94 -3.69 -17.35 7.55
CA ASP A 94 -4.39 -16.31 8.30
C ASP A 94 -3.37 -15.27 8.80
N TYR A 95 -2.85 -14.48 7.85
CA TYR A 95 -1.77 -13.53 8.12
C TYR A 95 -2.19 -12.41 9.08
N GLN A 96 -3.48 -12.08 9.16
CA GLN A 96 -3.98 -11.06 10.09
C GLN A 96 -3.82 -11.53 11.53
N LYS A 97 -4.28 -12.75 11.85
CA LYS A 97 -4.09 -13.32 13.18
C LYS A 97 -2.61 -13.55 13.50
N ALA A 98 -1.83 -14.01 12.53
CA ALA A 98 -0.38 -14.16 12.71
C ALA A 98 0.28 -12.84 13.15
N VAL A 99 -0.07 -11.71 12.51
CA VAL A 99 0.44 -10.38 12.91
C VAL A 99 0.07 -10.03 14.34
N VAL A 100 -1.18 -10.32 14.75
CA VAL A 100 -1.64 -10.07 16.12
C VAL A 100 -0.83 -10.90 17.12
N SER A 101 -0.74 -12.21 16.92
CA SER A 101 0.03 -13.09 17.81
C SER A 101 1.49 -12.65 17.94
N TYR A 102 2.19 -12.37 16.83
CA TYR A 102 3.56 -11.87 16.91
C TYR A 102 3.68 -10.52 17.63
N SER A 103 2.66 -9.66 17.50
CA SER A 103 2.64 -8.38 18.21
C SER A 103 2.42 -8.53 19.70
N GLU A 104 1.57 -9.47 20.13
CA GLU A 104 1.43 -9.83 21.55
C GLU A 104 2.73 -10.42 22.10
N GLY A 105 3.41 -11.29 21.35
CA GLY A 105 4.73 -11.81 21.72
C GLY A 105 5.76 -10.69 21.94
N LEU A 106 5.80 -9.68 21.05
CA LEU A 106 6.69 -8.52 21.20
C LEU A 106 6.30 -7.61 22.39
N LYS A 107 5.02 -7.55 22.78
CA LYS A 107 4.56 -6.77 23.93
C LYS A 107 5.01 -7.36 25.27
N LYS A 108 5.31 -8.66 25.33
CA LYS A 108 5.83 -9.29 26.54
C LYS A 108 7.24 -8.80 26.93
N LYS A 109 7.93 -8.07 26.03
CA LYS A 109 9.24 -7.44 26.29
C LYS A 109 10.28 -8.45 26.80
N CYS A 110 10.40 -9.59 26.12
CA CYS A 110 11.45 -10.55 26.45
C CYS A 110 12.84 -9.92 26.30
N VAL A 111 13.78 -10.31 27.17
CA VAL A 111 15.13 -9.75 27.18
C VAL A 111 15.97 -10.33 26.04
N ASP A 112 15.59 -11.50 25.53
CA ASP A 112 16.29 -12.21 24.45
C ASP A 112 16.21 -11.45 23.10
N PRO A 113 17.33 -10.89 22.60
CA PRO A 113 17.34 -10.16 21.33
C PRO A 113 17.15 -11.08 20.12
N ASP A 114 17.52 -12.37 20.22
CA ASP A 114 17.37 -13.33 19.13
C ASP A 114 15.90 -13.69 18.92
N LEU A 115 15.17 -13.94 20.02
CA LEU A 115 13.73 -14.19 19.97
C LEU A 115 12.97 -12.97 19.41
N ASN A 116 13.31 -11.76 19.88
CA ASN A 116 12.74 -10.53 19.35
C ASN A 116 13.03 -10.35 17.86
N ALA A 117 14.26 -10.60 17.40
CA ALA A 117 14.61 -10.52 15.99
C ALA A 117 13.80 -11.50 15.13
N VAL A 118 13.55 -12.73 15.63
CA VAL A 118 12.70 -13.72 14.97
C VAL A 118 11.24 -13.25 14.92
N LEU A 119 10.69 -12.75 16.04
CA LEU A 119 9.32 -12.23 16.10
C LEU A 119 9.10 -11.08 15.11
N TYR A 120 10.01 -10.11 15.06
CA TYR A 120 9.97 -9.02 14.07
C TYR A 120 10.05 -9.56 12.64
N THR A 121 10.94 -10.53 12.37
CA THR A 121 11.09 -11.11 11.02
C THR A 121 9.84 -11.88 10.58
N ASN A 122 9.20 -12.62 11.49
CA ASN A 122 7.99 -13.38 11.21
C ASN A 122 6.78 -12.45 11.05
N ARG A 123 6.66 -11.40 11.88
CA ARG A 123 5.64 -10.36 11.70
C ARG A 123 5.82 -9.63 10.37
N ALA A 124 7.06 -9.30 9.99
CA ALA A 124 7.35 -8.72 8.68
C ALA A 124 6.91 -9.62 7.53
N ALA A 125 7.12 -10.94 7.66
CA ALA A 125 6.65 -11.90 6.66
C ALA A 125 5.12 -11.86 6.54
N ALA A 126 4.39 -11.88 7.65
CA ALA A 126 2.92 -11.82 7.63
C ALA A 126 2.42 -10.47 7.04
N GLN A 127 3.01 -9.35 7.45
CA GLN A 127 2.73 -8.02 6.89
C GLN A 127 3.01 -7.94 5.37
N TYR A 128 4.08 -8.60 4.90
CA TYR A 128 4.41 -8.66 3.48
C TYR A 128 3.30 -9.37 2.68
N TYR A 129 2.79 -10.51 3.16
CA TYR A 129 1.70 -11.23 2.50
C TYR A 129 0.35 -10.48 2.56
N LEU A 130 0.16 -9.59 3.54
CA LEU A 130 -0.97 -8.66 3.59
C LEU A 130 -0.82 -7.45 2.64
N GLY A 131 0.33 -7.26 1.99
CA GLY A 131 0.62 -6.10 1.14
C GLY A 131 1.07 -4.85 1.90
N ASN A 132 1.28 -4.95 3.21
CA ASN A 132 1.72 -3.85 4.07
C ASN A 132 3.24 -3.69 4.04
N PHE A 133 3.80 -3.39 2.86
CA PHE A 133 5.25 -3.40 2.63
C PHE A 133 6.03 -2.40 3.50
N ARG A 134 5.45 -1.24 3.83
CA ARG A 134 6.10 -0.26 4.71
C ARG A 134 6.20 -0.74 6.16
N SER A 135 5.13 -1.35 6.67
CA SER A 135 5.11 -1.94 8.02
C SER A 135 6.08 -3.11 8.10
N ALA A 136 6.08 -3.98 7.07
CA ALA A 136 7.04 -5.08 6.96
C ALA A 136 8.49 -4.58 6.94
N LEU A 137 8.77 -3.49 6.22
CA LEU A 137 10.11 -2.89 6.18
C LEU A 137 10.55 -2.36 7.56
N ASN A 138 9.65 -1.69 8.29
CA ASN A 138 9.94 -1.22 9.65
C ASN A 138 10.29 -2.37 10.59
N ASP A 139 9.55 -3.48 10.49
CA ASP A 139 9.80 -4.69 11.27
C ASP A 139 11.15 -5.32 10.92
N VAL A 140 11.49 -5.41 9.63
CA VAL A 140 12.81 -5.91 9.19
C VAL A 140 13.94 -5.00 9.69
N LEU A 141 13.77 -3.68 9.66
CA LEU A 141 14.75 -2.73 10.17
C LEU A 141 14.95 -2.90 11.69
N ALA A 142 13.87 -3.15 12.44
CA ALA A 142 13.97 -3.47 13.87
C ALA A 142 14.71 -4.80 14.10
N ALA A 143 14.38 -5.85 13.34
CA ALA A 143 15.09 -7.13 13.40
C ALA A 143 16.57 -6.98 13.07
N ARG A 144 16.92 -6.18 12.06
CA ARG A 144 18.31 -5.90 11.66
C ARG A 144 19.09 -5.14 12.74
N LYS A 145 18.46 -4.23 13.48
CA LYS A 145 19.09 -3.54 14.62
C LYS A 145 19.45 -4.50 15.75
N LEU A 146 18.60 -5.49 16.00
CA LEU A 146 18.83 -6.52 17.01
C LEU A 146 19.87 -7.55 16.55
N LYS A 147 19.75 -8.01 15.31
CA LYS A 147 20.63 -9.02 14.71
C LYS A 147 20.99 -8.65 13.27
N PRO A 148 22.12 -7.93 13.06
CA PRO A 148 22.53 -7.47 11.74
C PRO A 148 22.77 -8.60 10.73
N GLY A 149 23.21 -9.77 11.18
CA GLY A 149 23.44 -10.95 10.34
C GLY A 149 22.22 -11.85 10.11
N HIS A 150 21.00 -11.42 10.47
CA HIS A 150 19.81 -12.24 10.31
C HIS A 150 19.38 -12.34 8.84
N LEU A 151 19.87 -13.36 8.13
CA LEU A 151 19.69 -13.52 6.68
C LEU A 151 18.21 -13.47 6.23
N LYS A 152 17.28 -14.12 6.95
CA LYS A 152 15.85 -14.10 6.61
C LYS A 152 15.24 -12.69 6.63
N ALA A 153 15.73 -11.82 7.51
CA ALA A 153 15.30 -10.43 7.64
C ALA A 153 15.85 -9.63 6.47
N ILE A 154 17.12 -9.85 6.11
CA ILE A 154 17.74 -9.21 4.94
C ILE A 154 16.98 -9.58 3.65
N VAL A 155 16.67 -10.86 3.45
CA VAL A 155 15.84 -11.34 2.32
C VAL A 155 14.49 -10.63 2.28
N ARG A 156 13.80 -10.53 3.43
CA ARG A 156 12.51 -9.84 3.53
C ARG A 156 12.64 -8.34 3.26
N GLY A 157 13.68 -7.69 3.75
CA GLY A 157 13.96 -6.27 3.52
C GLY A 157 14.18 -5.96 2.04
N ALA A 158 15.00 -6.78 1.36
CA ALA A 158 15.21 -6.68 -0.08
C ALA A 158 13.89 -6.83 -0.86
N MET A 159 13.05 -7.80 -0.48
CA MET A 159 11.72 -7.98 -1.08
C MET A 159 10.81 -6.77 -0.81
N CYS A 160 10.80 -6.20 0.39
CA CYS A 160 9.99 -5.02 0.71
C CYS A 160 10.44 -3.80 -0.10
N HIS A 161 11.75 -3.56 -0.21
CA HIS A 161 12.28 -2.47 -1.04
C HIS A 161 11.92 -2.63 -2.52
N LEU A 162 11.94 -3.86 -3.03
CA LEU A 162 11.52 -4.16 -4.39
C LEU A 162 10.05 -3.80 -4.65
N GLU A 163 9.14 -4.19 -3.76
CA GLU A 163 7.70 -3.89 -3.89
C GLU A 163 7.41 -2.39 -3.69
N LEU A 164 8.20 -1.70 -2.87
CA LEU A 164 8.15 -0.24 -2.71
C LEU A 164 8.80 0.55 -3.85
N LYS A 165 9.34 -0.13 -4.87
CA LYS A 165 10.07 0.47 -6.00
C LYS A 165 11.34 1.22 -5.61
N HIS A 166 11.88 0.93 -4.43
CA HIS A 166 13.17 1.44 -3.97
C HIS A 166 14.28 0.51 -4.50
N PHE A 167 14.51 0.55 -5.81
CA PHE A 167 15.33 -0.46 -6.49
C PHE A 167 16.81 -0.38 -6.12
N ALA A 168 17.35 0.82 -5.86
CA ALA A 168 18.74 0.98 -5.45
C ALA A 168 18.99 0.35 -4.07
N GLU A 169 18.09 0.60 -3.13
CA GLU A 169 18.11 0.02 -1.80
C GLU A 169 17.91 -1.50 -1.85
N ALA A 170 16.99 -2.00 -2.69
CA ALA A 170 16.79 -3.44 -2.87
C ALA A 170 18.08 -4.15 -3.31
N VAL A 171 18.85 -3.55 -4.22
CA VAL A 171 20.17 -4.09 -4.65
C VAL A 171 21.17 -4.08 -3.50
N ASN A 172 21.27 -2.97 -2.75
CA ASN A 172 22.19 -2.88 -1.61
C ASN A 172 21.89 -3.96 -0.55
N TRP A 173 20.61 -4.17 -0.21
CA TRP A 173 20.20 -5.23 0.72
C TRP A 173 20.52 -6.63 0.19
N CYS A 174 20.38 -6.85 -1.12
CA CYS A 174 20.80 -8.12 -1.72
C CYS A 174 22.31 -8.31 -1.64
N ASP A 175 23.10 -7.29 -1.96
CA ASP A 175 24.56 -7.36 -1.91
C ASP A 175 25.06 -7.65 -0.49
N GLU A 176 24.49 -6.98 0.52
CA GLU A 176 24.78 -7.27 1.94
C GLU A 176 24.43 -8.71 2.33
N GLY A 177 23.25 -9.21 1.93
CA GLY A 177 22.85 -10.58 2.25
C GLY A 177 23.69 -11.62 1.51
N LEU A 178 24.11 -11.35 0.28
CA LEU A 178 24.99 -12.22 -0.51
C LEU A 178 26.44 -12.24 0.01
N GLN A 179 26.87 -11.22 0.76
CA GLN A 179 28.13 -11.29 1.51
C GLN A 179 28.07 -12.30 2.66
N ILE A 180 26.88 -12.53 3.23
CA ILE A 180 26.67 -13.53 4.30
C ILE A 180 26.49 -14.92 3.69
N ASP A 181 25.59 -15.04 2.71
CA ASP A 181 25.37 -16.28 1.96
C ASP A 181 25.28 -15.99 0.46
N ALA A 182 26.39 -16.25 -0.24
CA ALA A 182 26.51 -16.03 -1.68
C ALA A 182 25.59 -16.93 -2.53
N LYS A 183 25.03 -18.00 -1.96
CA LYS A 183 24.18 -18.97 -2.67
C LYS A 183 22.69 -18.80 -2.36
N GLU A 184 22.31 -17.79 -1.57
CA GLU A 184 20.91 -17.53 -1.25
C GLU A 184 20.11 -17.17 -2.53
N LYS A 185 19.37 -18.16 -3.02
CA LYS A 185 18.64 -18.09 -4.29
C LYS A 185 17.68 -16.91 -4.32
N LYS A 186 17.02 -16.60 -3.20
CA LYS A 186 16.02 -15.53 -3.19
C LYS A 186 16.65 -14.15 -3.37
N LEU A 187 17.82 -13.92 -2.80
CA LEU A 187 18.55 -12.66 -3.00
C LEU A 187 19.01 -12.51 -4.44
N LEU A 188 19.53 -13.57 -5.06
CA LEU A 188 19.93 -13.54 -6.47
C LEU A 188 18.74 -13.18 -7.39
N GLU A 189 17.57 -13.78 -7.16
CA GLU A 189 16.34 -13.47 -7.90
C GLU A 189 15.90 -12.01 -7.72
N VAL A 190 15.83 -11.54 -6.46
CA VAL A 190 15.40 -10.18 -6.13
C VAL A 190 16.37 -9.15 -6.70
N ARG A 191 17.68 -9.40 -6.59
CA ARG A 191 18.74 -8.54 -7.14
C ARG A 191 18.63 -8.40 -8.65
N ALA A 192 18.49 -9.51 -9.38
CA ALA A 192 18.34 -9.47 -10.83
C ALA A 192 17.08 -8.71 -11.26
N LYS A 193 15.96 -8.90 -10.54
CA LYS A 193 14.72 -8.16 -10.78
C LYS A 193 14.87 -6.66 -10.48
N ALA A 194 15.50 -6.31 -9.36
CA ALA A 194 15.77 -4.93 -8.95
C ALA A 194 16.68 -4.21 -9.96
N ASP A 195 17.79 -4.83 -10.37
CA ASP A 195 18.71 -4.29 -11.36
C ASP A 195 18.02 -4.03 -12.71
N LYS A 196 17.17 -4.97 -13.16
CA LYS A 196 16.39 -4.80 -14.39
C LYS A 196 15.43 -3.61 -14.29
N LEU A 197 14.69 -3.50 -13.18
CA LEU A 197 13.73 -2.42 -12.96
C LEU A 197 14.41 -1.06 -12.84
N LYS A 198 15.52 -0.99 -12.09
CA LYS A 198 16.36 0.21 -11.98
C LYS A 198 16.82 0.73 -13.34
N ARG A 199 17.38 -0.16 -14.19
CA ARG A 199 17.82 0.22 -15.55
C ARG A 199 16.67 0.71 -16.43
N MET A 200 15.48 0.11 -16.28
CA MET A 200 14.29 0.57 -17.01
C MET A 200 13.85 1.96 -16.56
N GLU A 201 13.81 2.21 -15.25
CA GLU A 201 13.48 3.52 -14.68
C GLU A 201 14.48 4.60 -15.12
N GLU A 202 15.78 4.33 -15.04
CA GLU A 202 16.82 5.25 -15.51
C GLU A 202 16.69 5.57 -17.01
N ARG A 203 16.37 4.56 -17.83
CA ARG A 203 16.14 4.73 -19.27
C ARG A 203 14.91 5.59 -19.52
N ASP A 204 13.81 5.32 -18.82
CA ASP A 204 12.55 6.02 -19.02
C ASP A 204 12.66 7.47 -18.54
N LEU A 205 13.38 7.72 -17.43
CA LEU A 205 13.74 9.06 -16.97
C LEU A 205 14.60 9.81 -18.00
N ARG A 206 15.59 9.15 -18.60
CA ARG A 206 16.42 9.75 -19.67
C ARG A 206 15.59 10.13 -20.89
N LYS A 207 14.66 9.26 -21.30
CA LYS A 207 13.74 9.55 -22.43
C LYS A 207 12.81 10.72 -22.11
N ALA A 208 12.26 10.76 -20.90
CA ALA A 208 11.40 11.85 -20.45
C ALA A 208 12.14 13.20 -20.49
N LYS A 209 13.36 13.27 -19.93
CA LYS A 209 14.21 14.47 -19.98
C LYS A 209 14.53 14.93 -21.40
N LEU A 210 14.81 13.98 -22.31
CA LEU A 210 15.09 14.31 -23.71
C LEU A 210 13.84 14.87 -24.41
N LYS A 211 12.67 14.28 -24.16
CA LYS A 211 11.39 14.75 -24.70
C LYS A 211 11.06 16.14 -24.18
N GLU A 212 11.18 16.35 -22.87
CA GLU A 212 10.96 17.65 -22.24
C GLU A 212 11.89 18.73 -22.81
N LYS A 213 13.18 18.42 -22.97
CA LYS A 213 14.14 19.36 -23.60
C LYS A 213 13.78 19.68 -25.04
N LYS A 214 13.29 18.69 -25.80
CA LYS A 214 12.82 18.92 -27.18
C LYS A 214 11.59 19.82 -27.19
N GLU A 215 10.60 19.55 -26.33
CA GLU A 215 9.40 20.38 -26.20
C GLU A 215 9.74 21.80 -25.76
N GLN A 216 10.66 21.97 -24.80
CA GLN A 216 11.17 23.29 -24.39
C GLN A 216 11.82 24.02 -25.57
N SER A 217 12.73 23.37 -26.31
CA SER A 217 13.37 24.00 -27.48
C SER A 217 12.38 24.36 -28.60
N GLN A 218 11.33 23.53 -28.80
CA GLN A 218 10.27 23.81 -29.76
C GLN A 218 9.41 24.98 -29.29
N ASN A 219 9.05 25.04 -28.01
CA ASN A 219 8.31 26.14 -27.42
C ASN A 219 9.09 27.45 -27.47
N GLU A 220 10.38 27.44 -27.17
CA GLU A 220 11.26 28.60 -27.32
C GLU A 220 11.32 29.07 -28.78
N ALA A 221 11.48 28.16 -29.74
CA ALA A 221 11.47 28.49 -31.16
C ALA A 221 10.12 29.08 -31.61
N LEU A 222 9.01 28.55 -31.12
CA LEU A 222 7.67 29.09 -31.38
C LEU A 222 7.53 30.50 -30.80
N LEU A 223 7.92 30.72 -29.54
CA LEU A 223 7.88 32.03 -28.89
C LEU A 223 8.74 33.07 -29.62
N GLN A 224 9.92 32.69 -30.09
CA GLN A 224 10.77 33.57 -30.91
C GLN A 224 10.17 33.87 -32.28
N ALA A 225 9.40 32.95 -32.86
CA ALA A 225 8.73 33.14 -34.14
C ALA A 225 7.48 34.03 -34.03
N VAL A 226 6.84 34.08 -32.86
CA VAL A 226 5.68 34.93 -32.60
C VAL A 226 6.09 36.40 -32.53
N LYS A 227 5.39 37.23 -33.29
CA LYS A 227 5.51 38.69 -33.25
C LYS A 227 4.17 39.29 -32.83
N VAL A 228 4.24 40.21 -31.88
CA VAL A 228 3.08 40.90 -31.33
C VAL A 228 3.15 42.36 -31.76
N TYR A 229 2.02 42.91 -32.18
CA TYR A 229 1.89 44.31 -32.57
C TYR A 229 0.63 44.91 -31.96
N PHE A 230 0.58 46.23 -31.87
CA PHE A 230 -0.68 46.97 -31.74
C PHE A 230 -0.77 48.07 -32.79
N GLU A 231 -2.00 48.49 -33.08
CA GLU A 231 -2.29 49.61 -33.99
C GLU A 231 -2.49 50.89 -33.17
N ASP A 232 -2.04 52.04 -33.71
CA ASP A 232 -2.41 53.38 -33.20
C ASP A 232 -3.94 53.60 -33.33
N GLU A 233 -4.50 54.58 -32.64
CA GLU A 233 -5.91 55.00 -32.70
C GLU A 233 -6.43 55.14 -34.13
N ASP A 234 -5.61 55.78 -34.98
CA ASP A 234 -5.89 56.06 -36.39
C ASP A 234 -5.66 54.85 -37.32
N ARG A 235 -5.19 53.72 -36.78
CA ARG A 235 -4.85 52.49 -37.52
C ARG A 235 -3.83 52.67 -38.65
N ALA A 236 -3.09 53.77 -38.66
CA ALA A 236 -2.14 54.11 -39.71
C ALA A 236 -0.76 53.46 -39.51
N GLU A 237 -0.34 53.28 -38.25
CA GLU A 237 0.98 52.75 -37.88
C GLU A 237 0.85 51.53 -36.97
N LEU A 238 1.83 50.63 -37.08
CA LEU A 238 1.97 49.44 -36.24
C LEU A 238 3.16 49.58 -35.32
N TYR A 239 3.01 49.18 -34.07
CA TYR A 239 4.08 49.18 -33.07
C TYR A 239 4.34 47.74 -32.65
N GLN A 240 5.55 47.25 -32.89
CA GLN A 240 5.97 45.92 -32.48
C GLN A 240 6.24 45.91 -30.98
N VAL A 241 5.75 44.88 -30.30
CA VAL A 241 5.92 44.69 -28.87
C VAL A 241 6.68 43.40 -28.62
N SER A 242 7.59 43.44 -27.65
CA SER A 242 8.26 42.23 -27.18
C SER A 242 7.24 41.30 -26.50
N PRO A 243 7.16 40.02 -26.86
CA PRO A 243 6.30 39.05 -26.18
C PRO A 243 6.60 38.90 -24.68
N TRP A 244 7.77 39.39 -24.24
CA TRP A 244 8.22 39.36 -22.85
C TRP A 244 7.83 40.61 -22.04
N SER A 245 7.25 41.63 -22.68
CA SER A 245 6.76 42.84 -22.00
C SER A 245 5.48 42.55 -21.23
N THR A 246 5.35 43.14 -20.04
CA THR A 246 4.10 43.00 -19.28
C THR A 246 3.00 43.85 -19.92
N LEU A 247 1.74 43.42 -19.79
CA LEU A 247 0.61 44.18 -20.33
C LEU A 247 0.62 45.64 -19.85
N LEU A 248 0.97 45.88 -18.58
CA LEU A 248 1.07 47.23 -18.01
C LEU A 248 2.07 48.12 -18.75
N GLN A 249 3.26 47.61 -19.07
CA GLN A 249 4.28 48.37 -19.81
C GLN A 249 3.78 48.78 -21.19
N VAL A 250 3.02 47.91 -21.85
CA VAL A 250 2.50 48.16 -23.19
C VAL A 250 1.35 49.17 -23.16
N LEU A 251 0.47 49.10 -22.15
CA LEU A 251 -0.62 50.06 -21.95
C LEU A 251 -0.14 51.47 -21.61
N GLN A 252 1.07 51.62 -21.07
CA GLN A 252 1.68 52.92 -20.79
C GLN A 252 2.26 53.60 -22.04
N HIS A 253 2.28 52.92 -23.18
CA HIS A 253 2.79 53.50 -24.42
C HIS A 253 1.87 54.64 -24.91
N PRO A 254 2.40 55.84 -25.25
CA PRO A 254 1.59 57.03 -25.52
C PRO A 254 0.69 56.92 -26.76
N ARG A 255 0.99 55.98 -27.65
CA ARG A 255 0.21 55.67 -28.86
C ARG A 255 -0.71 54.45 -28.73
N PHE A 256 -0.72 53.79 -27.56
CA PHE A 256 -1.58 52.64 -27.34
C PHE A 256 -2.96 53.13 -26.87
N SER A 257 -4.03 52.62 -27.48
CA SER A 257 -5.41 52.93 -27.08
C SER A 257 -6.19 51.69 -26.70
N VAL A 258 -6.97 51.80 -25.62
CA VAL A 258 -7.88 50.74 -25.17
C VAL A 258 -9.28 51.06 -25.68
N LYS A 259 -9.83 50.21 -26.55
CA LYS A 259 -11.16 50.40 -27.12
C LYS A 259 -12.16 49.53 -26.37
N ALA A 260 -13.24 50.14 -25.85
CA ALA A 260 -14.28 49.43 -25.09
C ALA A 260 -13.72 48.55 -23.95
N LEU A 261 -12.81 49.11 -23.15
CA LEU A 261 -12.13 48.42 -22.03
C LEU A 261 -11.34 47.16 -22.43
N THR A 262 -11.07 46.97 -23.73
CA THR A 262 -10.39 45.79 -24.26
C THR A 262 -9.11 46.21 -25.02
N PRO A 263 -7.91 45.87 -24.51
CA PRO A 263 -6.68 46.08 -25.26
C PRO A 263 -6.61 45.11 -26.43
N ALA A 264 -6.26 45.60 -27.61
CA ALA A 264 -6.19 44.80 -28.82
C ALA A 264 -4.74 44.62 -29.28
N PHE A 265 -4.39 43.39 -29.59
CA PHE A 265 -3.08 43.02 -30.11
C PHE A 265 -3.24 42.20 -31.39
N LEU A 266 -2.34 42.42 -32.34
CA LEU A 266 -2.18 41.57 -33.50
C LEU A 266 -1.03 40.60 -33.24
N VAL A 267 -1.35 39.32 -33.13
CA VAL A 267 -0.36 38.25 -32.94
C VAL A 267 -0.22 37.49 -34.24
N CYS A 268 1.01 37.39 -34.76
CA CYS A 268 1.27 36.64 -35.98
C CYS A 268 2.63 35.97 -35.95
N VAL A 269 2.75 34.86 -36.69
CA VAL A 269 4.04 34.16 -36.87
C VAL A 269 4.85 34.95 -37.89
N GLY A 270 6.02 35.45 -37.49
CA GLY A 270 6.81 36.39 -38.28
C GLY A 270 7.30 35.86 -39.64
N SER A 271 7.44 34.53 -39.77
CA SER A 271 7.79 33.87 -41.04
C SER A 271 6.59 33.58 -41.94
N SER A 272 5.36 33.72 -41.42
CA SER A 272 4.15 33.37 -42.17
C SER A 272 3.91 34.31 -43.37
N PRO A 273 3.38 33.79 -44.49
CA PRO A 273 3.02 34.62 -45.64
C PRO A 273 2.03 35.73 -45.29
N PHE A 274 1.07 35.44 -44.39
CA PHE A 274 0.12 36.43 -43.91
C PHE A 274 0.82 37.61 -43.21
N CYS A 275 1.75 37.34 -42.28
CA CYS A 275 2.48 38.41 -41.60
C CYS A 275 3.25 39.27 -42.60
N LYS A 276 3.95 38.65 -43.55
CA LYS A 276 4.70 39.38 -44.59
C LYS A 276 3.80 40.27 -45.45
N ASN A 277 2.68 39.73 -45.92
CA ASN A 277 1.74 40.46 -46.77
C ASN A 277 1.00 41.56 -46.00
N TYR A 278 0.61 41.30 -44.75
CA TYR A 278 -0.10 42.27 -43.92
C TYR A 278 0.77 43.47 -43.52
N LEU A 279 2.06 43.24 -43.28
CA LEU A 279 3.02 44.31 -43.00
C LEU A 279 3.49 45.06 -44.25
N GLN A 280 3.23 44.52 -45.44
CA GLN A 280 3.64 45.13 -46.71
C GLN A 280 2.89 46.46 -46.91
N GLY A 281 3.64 47.57 -46.94
CA GLY A 281 3.07 48.91 -47.10
C GLY A 281 2.63 49.59 -45.79
N LYS A 282 2.73 48.92 -44.64
CA LYS A 282 2.50 49.54 -43.32
C LYS A 282 3.81 50.05 -42.70
N ARG A 283 3.76 51.18 -41.99
CA ARG A 283 4.89 51.65 -41.16
C ARG A 283 4.89 50.89 -39.84
N VAL A 284 6.01 50.23 -39.55
CA VAL A 284 6.18 49.39 -38.35
C VAL A 284 7.31 49.97 -37.49
N HIS A 285 6.98 50.36 -36.27
CA HIS A 285 7.91 50.84 -35.24
C HIS A 285 8.31 49.68 -34.33
N ARG A 286 9.55 49.67 -33.84
CA ARG A 286 10.09 48.62 -32.96
C ARG A 286 10.43 49.18 -31.59
#